data_AF-A0A920JB96-F1
#
_entry.id   AF-A0A920JB96-F1
#
_cell.length_a   1.000
_cell.length_b   1.000
_cell.length_c   1.000
_cell.angle_alpha   90.00
_cell.angle_beta   90.00
_cell.angle_gamma   90.00
#
_symmetry.space_group_name_H-M   'P 1'
#
loop_
_entity.id
_entity.type
_entity.pdbx_description
1 polymer ?
#
loop_
_entity_poly.entity_id
_entity_poly.type
_entity_poly.pdbx_seq_one_letter_code
_entity_poly.pdbx_strand_id
1 'polypeptide(L)'
;MNRNFIAALNREIQKTPPIWIMRQAGRYLPEYRKVRSNFKNFLDMCKTPEICCELVLQPIERYDFDAAIIFSDILTIPDALGLGVSFVEGKGPVFSNPIKNQKIFLNDKF
;
A
#
# COMPACT_ATOMS: atom_id res chain seq x y z
N MET A 1 -22.20 9.83 0.21
CA MET A 1 -20.93 9.33 -0.33
C MET A 1 -20.26 10.50 -1.05
N ASN A 2 -19.06 10.93 -0.62
CA ASN A 2 -18.31 11.99 -1.31
C ASN A 2 -17.89 11.47 -2.69
N ARG A 3 -18.20 12.21 -3.77
CA ARG A 3 -17.88 11.84 -5.17
C ARG A 3 -16.98 12.86 -5.86
N ASN A 4 -16.51 13.87 -5.13
CA ASN A 4 -15.79 15.02 -5.69
C ASN A 4 -14.52 14.56 -6.42
N PHE A 5 -13.79 13.60 -5.86
CA PHE A 5 -12.58 13.03 -6.48
C PHE A 5 -12.86 12.41 -7.86
N ILE A 6 -13.87 11.53 -7.95
CA ILE A 6 -14.23 10.87 -9.22
C ILE A 6 -14.79 11.87 -10.23
N ALA A 7 -15.62 12.81 -9.79
CA ALA A 7 -16.16 13.86 -10.65
C ALA A 7 -15.03 14.74 -11.23
N ALA A 8 -14.05 15.12 -10.42
CA ALA A 8 -12.87 15.85 -10.89
C ALA A 8 -12.05 15.05 -11.91
N LEU A 9 -11.83 13.75 -11.69
CA LEU A 9 -11.17 12.87 -12.66
C LEU A 9 -11.95 12.77 -13.99
N ASN A 10 -13.28 12.83 -13.92
CA ASN A 10 -14.17 12.89 -15.08
C ASN A 10 -14.27 14.29 -15.71
N ARG A 11 -13.44 15.24 -15.28
CA ARG A 11 -13.38 16.63 -15.79
C ARG A 11 -14.66 17.44 -15.51
N GLU A 12 -15.43 17.05 -14.51
CA GLU A 12 -16.55 17.86 -14.01
C GLU A 12 -16.02 18.99 -13.13
N ILE A 13 -16.50 20.22 -13.33
CA ILE A 13 -16.07 21.39 -12.56
C ILE A 13 -16.49 21.23 -11.10
N GLN A 14 -15.51 21.27 -10.20
CA GLN A 14 -15.75 21.24 -8.75
C GLN A 14 -15.62 22.64 -8.17
N LYS A 15 -16.50 22.98 -7.20
CA LYS A 15 -16.41 24.25 -6.45
C LYS A 15 -15.11 24.32 -5.63
N THR A 16 -14.69 23.19 -5.08
CA THR A 16 -13.45 23.04 -4.32
C THR A 16 -12.69 21.85 -4.89
N PRO A 17 -11.40 22.00 -5.24
CA PRO A 17 -10.61 20.88 -5.74
C PRO A 17 -10.52 19.77 -4.69
N PRO A 18 -10.82 18.50 -5.04
CA PRO A 18 -10.68 17.40 -4.10
C PRO A 18 -9.21 17.13 -3.78
N ILE A 19 -8.91 16.72 -2.56
CA ILE A 19 -7.55 16.47 -2.08
C ILE A 19 -7.38 15.08 -1.46
N TRP A 20 -6.25 14.47 -1.77
CA TRP A 20 -5.67 13.34 -1.09
C TRP A 20 -4.14 13.46 -1.23
N ILE A 21 -3.39 12.69 -0.44
CA ILE A 21 -1.93 12.77 -0.47
C ILE A 21 -1.36 11.36 -0.68
N MET A 22 -0.38 11.24 -1.57
CA MET A 22 0.37 9.99 -1.71
C MET A 22 1.03 9.59 -0.39
N ARG A 23 0.94 8.31 -0.04
CA ARG A 23 1.42 7.78 1.26
C ARG A 23 0.70 8.40 2.47
N GLN A 24 -0.58 8.74 2.33
CA GLN A 24 -1.42 9.24 3.43
C GLN A 24 -1.44 8.35 4.68
N ALA A 25 -1.36 7.03 4.52
CA ALA A 25 -1.20 6.10 5.63
C ALA A 25 0.30 5.78 5.80
N GLY A 26 0.95 6.41 6.77
CA GLY A 26 2.40 6.30 6.89
C GLY A 26 3.00 6.82 8.18
N ARG A 27 4.34 6.70 8.27
CA ARG A 27 5.14 6.95 9.47
C ARG A 27 5.05 8.38 10.02
N TYR A 28 4.45 9.33 9.34
CA TYR A 28 4.23 10.67 9.91
C TYR A 28 3.10 10.68 10.95
N LEU A 29 2.19 9.69 10.91
CA LEU A 29 1.12 9.50 11.88
C LEU A 29 1.60 8.69 13.09
N PRO A 30 1.40 9.17 14.33
CA PRO A 30 1.74 8.40 15.53
C PRO A 30 0.90 7.11 15.68
N GLU A 31 -0.38 7.15 15.32
CA GLU A 31 -1.29 6.00 15.29
C GLU A 31 -0.82 4.90 14.31
N TYR A 32 -0.32 5.29 13.13
CA TYR A 32 0.32 4.37 12.19
C TYR A 32 1.53 3.68 12.84
N ARG A 33 2.40 4.45 13.52
CA ARG A 33 3.59 3.88 14.18
C ARG A 33 3.20 2.88 15.27
N LYS A 34 2.14 3.16 16.02
CA LYS A 34 1.60 2.26 17.04
C LYS A 34 1.18 0.92 16.44
N VAL A 35 0.39 0.92 15.37
CA VAL A 35 -0.01 -0.30 14.66
C VAL A 35 1.21 -1.02 14.08
N ARG A 36 2.09 -0.29 13.37
CA ARG A 36 3.29 -0.85 12.73
C ARG A 36 4.21 -1.54 13.74
N SER A 37 4.30 -1.04 14.97
CA SER A 37 5.16 -1.61 16.02
C SER A 37 4.76 -3.04 16.43
N ASN A 38 3.52 -3.45 16.16
CA ASN A 38 3.02 -4.81 16.43
C ASN A 38 3.48 -5.84 15.37
N PHE A 39 4.07 -5.40 14.25
CA PHE A 39 4.43 -6.27 13.13
C PHE A 39 5.95 -6.32 12.94
N LYS A 40 6.54 -7.52 13.01
CA LYS A 40 7.96 -7.71 12.70
C LYS A 40 8.25 -7.45 11.22
N ASN A 41 7.49 -8.07 10.33
CA ASN A 41 7.65 -7.92 8.88
C ASN A 41 6.60 -6.95 8.31
N PHE A 42 7.02 -6.12 7.35
CA PHE A 42 6.13 -5.22 6.63
C PHE A 42 5.15 -5.97 5.72
N LEU A 43 5.58 -7.05 5.07
CA LEU A 43 4.71 -7.84 4.19
C LEU A 43 3.59 -8.55 4.96
N ASP A 44 3.87 -9.04 6.17
CA ASP A 44 2.85 -9.68 7.01
C ASP A 44 1.74 -8.69 7.37
N MET A 45 2.11 -7.43 7.61
CA MET A 45 1.14 -6.34 7.84
C MET A 45 0.28 -6.12 6.59
N CYS A 46 0.88 -6.05 5.39
CA CYS A 46 0.15 -5.91 4.13
C CYS A 46 -0.75 -7.12 3.79
N LYS A 47 -0.49 -8.30 4.39
CA LYS A 47 -1.29 -9.52 4.22
C LYS A 47 -2.45 -9.63 5.22
N THR A 48 -2.63 -8.67 6.12
CA THR A 48 -3.70 -8.67 7.12
C THR A 48 -4.78 -7.64 6.75
N PRO A 49 -5.91 -8.03 6.14
CA PRO A 49 -6.89 -7.10 5.58
C PRO A 49 -7.47 -6.11 6.60
N GLU A 50 -7.74 -6.55 7.81
CA GLU A 50 -8.31 -5.73 8.89
C GLU A 50 -7.36 -4.59 9.28
N ILE A 51 -6.06 -4.88 9.31
CA ILE A 51 -5.01 -3.92 9.62
C ILE A 51 -4.81 -2.97 8.46
N CYS A 52 -4.79 -3.46 7.23
CA CYS A 52 -4.75 -2.59 6.05
C CYS A 52 -5.95 -1.62 6.04
N CYS A 53 -7.15 -2.11 6.38
CA CYS A 53 -8.34 -1.27 6.51
C CYS A 53 -8.15 -0.18 7.58
N GLU A 54 -7.73 -0.56 8.79
CA GLU A 54 -7.44 0.38 9.89
C GLU A 54 -6.46 1.49 9.44
N LEU A 55 -5.34 1.10 8.83
CA LEU A 55 -4.30 2.04 8.39
C LEU A 55 -4.80 3.00 7.30
N VAL A 56 -5.65 2.54 6.39
CA VAL A 56 -6.24 3.38 5.34
C VAL A 56 -7.18 4.44 5.92
N LEU A 57 -7.93 4.09 6.97
CA LEU A 57 -8.92 4.96 7.61
C LEU A 57 -8.29 6.06 8.47
N GLN A 58 -7.16 5.80 9.12
CA GLN A 58 -6.45 6.78 9.98
C GLN A 58 -6.33 8.20 9.36
N PRO A 59 -5.78 8.39 8.15
CA PRO A 59 -5.69 9.72 7.54
C PRO A 59 -7.05 10.29 7.12
N ILE A 60 -8.04 9.45 6.79
CA ILE A 60 -9.39 9.90 6.42
C ILE A 60 -10.06 10.51 7.64
N GLU A 61 -10.02 9.82 8.79
CA GLU A 61 -10.58 10.31 10.04
C GLU A 61 -9.87 11.57 10.55
N ARG A 62 -8.58 11.71 10.26
CA ARG A 62 -7.76 12.84 10.75
C ARG A 62 -7.89 14.11 9.90
N TYR A 63 -8.05 13.97 8.59
CA TYR A 63 -7.94 15.09 7.64
C TYR A 63 -9.12 15.25 6.70
N ASP A 64 -10.10 14.34 6.73
CA ASP A 64 -11.29 14.36 5.85
C ASP A 64 -10.93 14.43 4.35
N PHE A 65 -9.96 13.63 3.91
CA PHE A 65 -9.57 13.56 2.51
C PHE A 65 -10.70 13.03 1.62
N ASP A 66 -10.77 13.52 0.37
CA ASP A 66 -11.79 13.14 -0.61
C ASP A 66 -11.62 11.74 -1.19
N ALA A 67 -10.46 11.11 -0.97
CA ALA A 67 -10.16 9.77 -1.44
C ALA A 67 -9.26 9.01 -0.46
N ALA A 68 -9.47 7.69 -0.44
CA ALA A 68 -8.60 6.76 0.26
C ALA A 68 -7.84 5.90 -0.76
N ILE A 69 -6.57 5.62 -0.48
CA ILE A 69 -5.75 4.69 -1.26
C ILE A 69 -5.47 3.44 -0.43
N ILE A 70 -5.61 2.27 -1.04
CA ILE A 70 -5.37 0.99 -0.36
C ILE A 70 -3.96 0.92 0.22
N PHE A 71 -3.86 0.49 1.47
CA PHE A 71 -2.57 0.21 2.09
C PHE A 71 -2.09 -1.17 1.62
N SER A 72 -1.09 -1.17 0.74
CA SER A 72 -0.44 -2.37 0.20
C SER A 72 0.98 -2.02 -0.26
N ASP A 73 1.75 -3.05 -0.65
CA ASP A 73 3.05 -2.88 -1.28
C ASP A 73 3.01 -3.35 -2.73
N ILE A 74 3.68 -2.62 -3.62
CA ILE A 74 3.78 -2.99 -5.05
C ILE A 74 4.51 -4.31 -5.28
N LEU A 75 5.36 -4.75 -4.33
CA LEU A 75 6.12 -5.99 -4.40
C LEU A 75 5.32 -7.22 -3.97
N THR A 76 4.04 -7.06 -3.60
CA THR A 76 3.12 -8.18 -3.36
C THR A 76 2.99 -9.09 -4.59
N ILE A 77 3.03 -8.53 -5.81
CA ILE A 77 3.00 -9.32 -7.06
C ILE A 77 4.28 -10.18 -7.19
N PRO A 78 5.49 -9.62 -7.14
CA PRO A 78 6.73 -10.40 -7.09
C PRO A 78 6.81 -11.45 -5.96
N ASP A 79 6.26 -11.15 -4.78
CA ASP A 79 6.16 -12.09 -3.66
C ASP A 79 5.28 -13.29 -4.03
N ALA A 80 4.09 -13.03 -4.60
CA ALA A 80 3.18 -14.06 -5.08
C ALA A 80 3.78 -14.90 -6.23
N LEU A 81 4.64 -14.31 -7.07
CA LEU A 81 5.39 -15.02 -8.12
C LEU A 81 6.57 -15.86 -7.59
N GLY A 82 6.82 -15.87 -6.27
CA GLY A 82 7.86 -16.69 -5.67
C GLY A 82 9.29 -16.17 -5.89
N LEU A 83 9.46 -14.87 -6.14
CA LEU A 83 10.80 -14.26 -6.28
C LEU A 83 11.53 -14.05 -4.93
N GLY A 84 10.87 -14.41 -3.81
CA GLY A 84 11.42 -14.39 -2.46
C GLY A 84 11.73 -12.98 -1.98
N VAL A 85 10.69 -12.17 -1.83
CA VAL A 85 10.79 -10.77 -1.39
C VAL A 85 10.99 -10.72 0.12
N SER A 86 12.01 -9.99 0.56
CA SER A 86 12.26 -9.71 1.98
C SER A 86 12.61 -8.24 2.19
N PHE A 87 12.18 -7.65 3.29
CA PHE A 87 12.51 -6.28 3.65
C PHE A 87 13.63 -6.27 4.69
N VAL A 88 14.83 -5.85 4.28
CA VAL A 88 16.00 -5.78 5.15
C VAL A 88 16.15 -4.35 5.67
N GLU A 89 16.25 -4.20 6.98
CA GLU A 89 16.41 -2.91 7.63
C GLU A 89 17.65 -2.17 7.09
N GLY A 90 17.50 -0.89 6.76
CA GLY A 90 18.55 -0.06 6.16
C GLY A 90 18.90 -0.36 4.69
N LYS A 91 18.43 -1.47 4.11
CA LYS A 91 18.70 -1.83 2.71
C LYS A 91 17.46 -1.76 1.81
N GLY A 92 16.27 -1.92 2.38
CA GLY A 92 15.02 -1.98 1.63
C GLY A 92 14.68 -3.40 1.14
N PRO A 93 13.86 -3.53 0.09
CA PRO A 93 13.44 -4.83 -0.42
C PRO A 93 14.58 -5.55 -1.15
N VAL A 94 14.73 -6.85 -0.90
CA VAL A 94 15.71 -7.74 -1.50
C VAL A 94 15.01 -8.98 -2.04
N PHE A 95 15.43 -9.41 -3.23
CA PHE A 95 14.96 -10.64 -3.88
C PHE A 95 15.98 -11.76 -3.67
N SER A 96 15.55 -12.92 -3.15
CA SER A 96 16.41 -14.10 -3.09
C SER A 96 16.56 -14.78 -4.46
N ASN A 97 15.55 -14.68 -5.33
CA ASN A 97 15.55 -15.26 -6.65
C ASN A 97 15.22 -14.21 -7.73
N PRO A 98 16.15 -13.28 -8.05
CA PRO A 98 15.92 -12.28 -9.09
C PRO A 98 15.86 -12.92 -10.48
N ILE A 99 15.02 -12.39 -11.37
CA ILE A 99 14.93 -12.83 -12.76
C ILE A 99 16.23 -12.45 -13.49
N LYS A 100 16.93 -13.44 -14.03
CA LYS A 100 18.21 -13.24 -14.74
C LYS A 100 18.15 -13.51 -16.25
N ASN A 101 17.26 -14.41 -16.69
CA ASN A 101 17.18 -14.87 -18.08
C ASN A 101 15.72 -14.85 -18.57
N GLN A 102 15.51 -14.82 -19.89
CA GLN A 102 14.18 -14.80 -20.52
C GLN A 102 13.35 -16.08 -20.30
N LYS A 103 13.99 -17.23 -20.03
CA LYS A 103 13.30 -18.47 -19.66
C LYS A 103 12.89 -18.42 -18.19
N ILE A 104 11.74 -17.81 -17.91
CA ILE A 104 11.09 -17.86 -16.61
C ILE A 104 10.15 -19.06 -16.64
N PHE A 105 10.43 -20.08 -15.81
CA PHE A 105 9.45 -21.10 -15.48
C PHE A 105 8.56 -20.48 -14.38
N LEU A 106 7.38 -20.00 -14.76
CA LEU A 106 6.32 -19.81 -13.77
C LEU A 106 6.11 -21.19 -13.15
N ASN A 107 6.33 -21.35 -11.85
CA ASN A 107 6.07 -22.62 -11.18
C ASN A 107 4.65 -23.07 -11.56
N ASP A 108 4.48 -24.33 -11.95
CA ASP A 108 3.21 -24.96 -12.37
C ASP A 108 2.17 -25.07 -11.21
N LYS A 109 2.15 -24.10 -10.29
CA LYS A 109 1.29 -24.04 -9.10
C LYS A 109 0.20 -22.97 -9.26
N PHE A 110 -0.56 -23.04 -10.35
CA PHE A 110 -1.89 -22.45 -10.44
C PHE A 110 -2.90 -23.55 -10.78
#